data_AF-A0A1V5Z3X4-F1
#
_entry.id   AF-A0A1V5Z3X4-F1
#
_cell.length_a   1.000
_cell.length_b   1.000
_cell.length_c   1.000
_cell.angle_alpha   90.00
_cell.angle_beta   90.00
_cell.angle_gamma   90.00
#
_symmetry.space_group_name_H-M   'P 1'
#
loop_
_entity.id
_entity.type
_entity.pdbx_description
1 polymer ?
#
loop_
_entity_poly.entity_id
_entity_poly.type
_entity_poly.pdbx_seq_one_letter_code
_entity_poly.pdbx_strand_id
1 'polypeptide(L)'
;MVVATVPDKMPCEPFVFRSPDGNELCCLMRENTHKGRSLMMFSRDEARSWSTPVDTPWGLSGDRHMGVYAPDGRLVIAFRDRAPDSPTSGHFVAWVGAYDDIRAGRPGQCRVKLLHSHAGSDCGYPGVELLPDGTIVATTYIKYREGKEKHSVVSTRFKIDEIDGMLPVRCQVN
;
A
#
# COMPACT_ATOMS: atom_id res chain seq x y z
N MET A 1 -0.84 20.23 -16.73
CA MET A 1 -0.05 19.07 -17.21
C MET A 1 -0.73 17.82 -16.71
N VAL A 2 -1.08 16.89 -17.60
CA VAL A 2 -1.65 15.59 -17.25
C VAL A 2 -0.53 14.56 -17.38
N VAL A 3 -0.29 13.78 -16.33
CA VAL A 3 0.81 12.81 -16.27
C VAL A 3 0.35 11.39 -16.60
N ALA A 4 -0.93 11.07 -16.36
CA ALA A 4 -1.51 9.78 -16.69
C ALA A 4 -2.98 9.95 -17.12
N THR A 5 -3.34 9.35 -18.26
CA THR A 5 -4.73 9.20 -18.72
C THR A 5 -4.93 7.73 -19.04
N VAL A 6 -5.95 7.12 -18.46
CA VAL A 6 -6.29 5.72 -18.71
C VAL A 6 -7.78 5.66 -19.07
N PRO A 7 -8.15 5.11 -20.24
CA PRO A 7 -9.56 4.98 -20.61
C PRO A 7 -10.38 4.31 -19.51
N ASP A 8 -11.58 4.85 -19.26
CA ASP A 8 -12.55 4.34 -18.28
C ASP A 8 -12.11 4.29 -16.82
N LYS A 9 -10.93 4.84 -16.49
CA LYS A 9 -10.38 4.91 -15.13
C LYS A 9 -10.13 6.35 -14.71
N MET A 10 -10.10 6.57 -13.40
CA MET A 10 -9.81 7.88 -12.81
C MET A 10 -8.59 7.79 -11.88
N PRO A 11 -7.35 7.84 -12.42
CA PRO A 11 -6.14 7.83 -11.60
C PRO A 11 -6.07 9.08 -10.71
N CYS A 12 -5.80 8.90 -9.41
CA CYS A 12 -5.58 10.02 -8.50
C CYS A 12 -4.69 9.63 -7.30
N GLU A 13 -4.37 10.61 -6.46
CA GLU A 13 -3.69 10.43 -5.16
C GLU A 13 -2.41 9.55 -5.27
N PRO A 14 -1.38 10.01 -6.02
CA PRO A 14 -0.19 9.20 -6.30
C PRO A 14 0.74 9.06 -5.09
N PHE A 15 1.40 7.91 -5.00
CA PHE A 15 2.54 7.66 -4.14
C PHE A 15 3.74 7.26 -4.98
N VAL A 16 4.80 8.07 -4.94
CA VAL A 16 6.02 7.88 -5.73
C VAL A 16 7.19 7.53 -4.81
N PHE A 17 7.90 6.46 -5.14
CA PHE A 17 9.10 6.04 -4.40
C PHE A 17 10.15 5.45 -5.36
N ARG A 18 11.41 5.46 -4.92
CA ARG A 18 12.53 4.90 -5.67
C ARG A 18 12.61 3.40 -5.51
N SER A 19 13.08 2.73 -6.55
CA SER A 19 13.65 1.37 -6.51
C SER A 19 14.87 1.31 -5.58
N PRO A 20 15.26 0.11 -5.12
CA PRO A 20 16.40 -0.06 -4.21
C PRO A 20 17.73 0.48 -4.75
N ASP A 21 17.96 0.41 -6.06
CA ASP A 21 19.16 0.93 -6.72
C ASP A 21 19.05 2.44 -7.06
N GLY A 22 17.88 3.05 -6.83
CA GLY A 22 17.60 4.46 -7.08
C GLY A 22 17.32 4.83 -8.54
N ASN A 23 17.44 3.90 -9.50
CA ASN A 23 17.45 4.19 -10.94
C ASN A 23 16.04 4.23 -11.59
N GLU A 24 15.03 3.74 -10.88
CA GLU A 24 13.64 3.74 -11.33
C GLU A 24 12.72 4.30 -10.23
N LEU A 25 11.80 5.20 -10.60
CA LEU A 25 10.67 5.62 -9.78
C LEU A 25 9.49 4.69 -10.05
N CYS A 26 8.83 4.23 -9.00
CA CYS A 26 7.51 3.60 -9.07
C CYS A 26 6.47 4.60 -8.56
N CYS A 27 5.37 4.75 -9.30
CA CYS A 27 4.21 5.53 -8.90
C CYS A 27 3.01 4.60 -8.76
N LEU A 28 2.47 4.49 -7.54
CA LEU A 28 1.18 3.84 -7.27
C LEU A 28 0.09 4.89 -7.24
N MET A 29 -1.06 4.59 -7.82
CA MET A 29 -2.18 5.53 -7.92
C MET A 29 -3.48 4.84 -7.53
N ARG A 30 -4.31 5.53 -6.76
CA ARG A 30 -5.70 5.15 -6.61
C ARG A 30 -6.37 5.14 -7.99
N GLU A 31 -7.24 4.16 -8.20
CA GLU A 31 -8.21 4.16 -9.29
C GLU A 31 -9.58 4.56 -8.71
N ASN A 32 -10.02 5.79 -8.97
CA ASN A 32 -11.14 6.40 -8.25
C ASN A 32 -12.54 5.92 -8.71
N THR A 33 -12.66 5.22 -9.83
CA THR A 33 -13.95 4.60 -10.19
C THR A 33 -14.26 3.39 -9.32
N HIS A 34 -13.24 2.81 -8.68
CA HIS A 34 -13.31 1.58 -7.88
C HIS A 34 -13.90 0.39 -8.64
N LYS A 35 -13.74 0.36 -9.98
CA LYS A 35 -14.22 -0.73 -10.85
C LYS A 35 -13.16 -1.81 -11.11
N GLY A 36 -11.94 -1.61 -10.61
CA GLY A 36 -10.83 -2.53 -10.82
C GLY A 36 -9.76 -2.38 -9.77
N ARG A 37 -8.52 -2.67 -10.18
CA ARG A 37 -7.33 -2.51 -9.33
C ARG A 37 -6.78 -1.09 -9.40
N SER A 38 -6.01 -0.73 -8.38
CA SER A 38 -5.17 0.47 -8.41
C SER A 38 -4.15 0.38 -9.53
N LEU A 39 -3.59 1.52 -9.91
CA LEU A 39 -2.69 1.62 -11.03
C LEU A 39 -1.24 1.78 -10.56
N MET A 40 -0.31 1.31 -11.39
CA MET A 40 1.12 1.56 -11.23
C MET A 40 1.76 1.98 -12.54
N MET A 41 2.78 2.81 -12.46
CA MET A 41 3.63 3.19 -13.59
C MET A 41 5.05 3.47 -13.12
N PHE A 42 5.99 3.50 -14.06
CA PHE A 42 7.42 3.59 -13.74
C PHE A 42 8.10 4.69 -14.56
N SER A 43 9.14 5.31 -14.00
CA SER A 43 9.99 6.29 -14.70
C SER A 43 11.47 5.95 -14.45
N ARG A 44 12.29 6.05 -15.50
CA ARG A 44 13.74 5.81 -15.45
C ARG A 44 14.57 7.06 -15.77
N ASP A 45 13.91 8.21 -15.84
CA ASP A 45 14.47 9.47 -16.30
C ASP A 45 14.05 10.63 -15.38
N GLU A 46 13.94 10.36 -14.08
CA GLU A 46 13.59 11.34 -13.04
C GLU A 46 12.24 12.04 -13.32
N ALA A 47 11.22 11.24 -13.62
CA ALA A 47 9.85 11.67 -13.89
C ALA A 47 9.66 12.56 -15.12
N ARG A 48 10.64 12.61 -16.04
CA ARG A 48 10.50 13.28 -17.34
C ARG A 48 9.51 12.53 -18.24
N SER A 49 9.55 11.21 -18.20
CA SER A 49 8.57 10.33 -18.86
C SER A 49 8.16 9.18 -17.94
N TRP A 50 7.01 8.59 -18.24
CA TRP A 50 6.42 7.48 -17.49
C TRP A 50 5.99 6.38 -18.44
N SER A 51 6.11 5.13 -18.00
CA SER A 51 5.52 3.99 -18.67
C SER A 51 3.99 4.13 -18.73
N THR A 52 3.36 3.43 -19.68
CA THR A 52 1.90 3.27 -19.66
C THR A 52 1.45 2.73 -18.30
N PRO A 53 0.44 3.34 -17.64
CA PRO A 53 -0.11 2.79 -16.40
C PRO A 53 -0.72 1.42 -16.62
N VAL A 54 -0.44 0.50 -15.69
CA VAL A 54 -0.98 -0.85 -15.65
C VAL A 54 -1.58 -1.13 -14.27
N ASP A 55 -2.35 -2.20 -14.13
CA ASP A 55 -2.90 -2.59 -12.84
C ASP A 55 -1.81 -3.06 -11.88
N THR A 56 -1.95 -2.65 -10.62
CA THR A 56 -1.19 -3.20 -9.49
C THR A 56 -1.48 -4.70 -9.31
N PRO A 57 -0.59 -5.44 -8.62
CA PRO A 57 -0.97 -6.71 -8.02
C PRO A 57 -2.20 -6.55 -7.13
N TRP A 58 -3.04 -7.57 -7.04
CA TRP A 58 -4.22 -7.56 -6.17
C TRP A 58 -3.87 -7.17 -4.72
N GLY A 59 -2.73 -7.64 -4.22
CA GLY A 59 -2.29 -7.37 -2.85
C GLY A 59 -1.99 -5.89 -2.54
N LEU A 60 -1.72 -5.09 -3.58
CA LEU A 60 -1.48 -3.64 -3.51
C LEU A 60 -2.68 -2.82 -4.00
N SER A 61 -3.79 -3.43 -4.36
CA SER A 61 -4.97 -2.70 -4.79
C SER A 61 -5.68 -2.04 -3.61
N GLY A 62 -5.73 -0.71 -3.63
CA GLY A 62 -6.29 0.14 -2.60
C GLY A 62 -6.15 1.64 -2.92
N ASP A 63 -6.41 2.46 -1.92
CA ASP A 63 -6.42 3.90 -2.06
C ASP A 63 -5.38 4.56 -1.15
N ARG A 64 -4.73 5.62 -1.67
CA ARG A 64 -3.88 6.55 -0.91
C ARG A 64 -2.69 5.83 -0.27
N HIS A 65 -1.93 5.11 -1.07
CA HIS A 65 -0.74 4.39 -0.61
C HIS A 65 0.27 5.35 0.02
N MET A 66 0.95 4.89 1.07
CA MET A 66 2.20 5.46 1.57
C MET A 66 3.02 4.33 2.15
N GLY A 67 4.36 4.40 2.08
CA GLY A 67 5.18 3.31 2.56
C GLY A 67 6.65 3.67 2.73
N VAL A 68 7.36 2.73 3.32
CA VAL A 68 8.79 2.82 3.61
C VAL A 68 9.47 1.50 3.26
N TYR A 69 10.79 1.57 3.05
CA TYR A 69 11.63 0.37 3.08
C TYR A 69 11.91 0.01 4.53
N ALA A 70 11.66 -1.24 4.92
CA ALA A 70 12.10 -1.82 6.18
C ALA A 70 13.63 -2.03 6.18
N PRO A 71 14.27 -2.24 7.35
CA PRO A 71 15.73 -2.41 7.45
C PRO A 71 16.31 -3.56 6.62
N ASP A 72 15.50 -4.56 6.28
CA ASP A 72 15.90 -5.71 5.45
C ASP A 72 15.65 -5.50 3.94
N GLY A 73 15.22 -4.31 3.53
CA GLY A 73 14.98 -3.95 2.14
C GLY A 73 13.58 -4.30 1.60
N ARG A 74 12.70 -4.93 2.40
CA ARG A 74 11.29 -5.10 2.01
C ARG A 74 10.55 -3.77 2.06
N LEU A 75 9.56 -3.59 1.21
CA LEU A 75 8.61 -2.49 1.26
C LEU A 75 7.47 -2.82 2.20
N VAL A 76 7.10 -1.85 3.03
CA VAL A 76 5.86 -1.84 3.80
C VAL A 76 5.01 -0.66 3.36
N ILE A 77 3.90 -0.94 2.68
CA ILE A 77 3.04 0.07 2.08
C ILE A 77 1.67 -0.02 2.74
N ALA A 78 1.29 1.02 3.49
CA ALA A 78 -0.02 1.14 4.11
C ALA A 78 -1.01 1.89 3.20
N PHE A 79 -2.28 1.49 3.24
CA PHE A 79 -3.34 2.06 2.41
C PHE A 79 -4.72 1.65 2.93
N ARG A 80 -5.77 2.29 2.40
CA ARG A 80 -7.14 1.77 2.55
C ARG A 80 -7.34 0.65 1.53
N ASP A 81 -7.73 -0.52 2.02
CA ASP A 81 -8.06 -1.65 1.16
C ASP A 81 -9.26 -1.37 0.26
N ARG A 82 -9.09 -1.56 -1.05
CA ARG A 82 -10.15 -1.55 -2.06
C ARG A 82 -9.95 -2.64 -3.09
N ALA A 83 -9.17 -3.67 -2.78
CA ALA A 83 -8.98 -4.77 -3.71
C ALA A 83 -10.34 -5.49 -3.95
N PRO A 84 -10.68 -5.84 -5.20
CA PRO A 84 -11.89 -6.59 -5.50
C PRO A 84 -11.98 -7.86 -4.66
N ASP A 85 -13.16 -8.13 -4.07
CA ASP A 85 -13.44 -9.30 -3.24
C ASP A 85 -12.54 -9.46 -2.00
N SER A 86 -11.88 -8.38 -1.56
CA SER A 86 -11.03 -8.44 -0.38
C SER A 86 -11.86 -8.60 0.91
N PRO A 87 -11.51 -9.56 1.80
CA PRO A 87 -12.19 -9.74 3.08
C PRO A 87 -11.97 -8.54 4.03
N THR A 88 -11.03 -7.66 3.69
CA THR A 88 -10.72 -6.45 4.47
C THR A 88 -11.07 -5.16 3.74
N SER A 89 -11.88 -5.22 2.67
CA SER A 89 -12.28 -4.04 1.89
C SER A 89 -12.84 -2.94 2.78
N GLY A 90 -12.34 -1.72 2.60
CA GLY A 90 -12.68 -0.55 3.39
C GLY A 90 -11.88 -0.37 4.68
N HIS A 91 -11.03 -1.31 5.06
CA HIS A 91 -10.20 -1.19 6.27
C HIS A 91 -8.79 -0.68 5.96
N PHE A 92 -8.06 -0.34 7.03
CA PHE A 92 -6.69 0.12 6.93
C PHE A 92 -5.73 -1.07 7.02
N VAL A 93 -4.92 -1.25 5.97
CA VAL A 93 -4.05 -2.41 5.80
C VAL A 93 -2.64 -1.98 5.44
N ALA A 94 -1.68 -2.88 5.59
CA ALA A 94 -0.36 -2.79 4.98
C ALA A 94 -0.10 -3.99 4.07
N TRP A 95 0.63 -3.76 2.99
CA TRP A 95 1.23 -4.78 2.14
C TRP A 95 2.72 -4.85 2.43
N VAL A 96 3.25 -6.07 2.48
CA VAL A 96 4.68 -6.34 2.64
C VAL A 96 5.17 -7.13 1.44
N GLY A 97 6.28 -6.72 0.83
CA GLY A 97 6.89 -7.43 -0.29
C GLY A 97 8.15 -6.74 -0.82
N ALA A 98 8.72 -7.25 -1.91
CA ALA A 98 9.88 -6.65 -2.55
C ALA A 98 9.47 -5.69 -3.68
N TYR A 99 10.35 -4.76 -4.04
CA TYR A 99 10.17 -3.91 -5.22
C TYR A 99 9.92 -4.75 -6.49
N ASP A 100 10.65 -5.84 -6.65
CA ASP A 100 10.49 -6.75 -7.80
C ASP A 100 9.12 -7.41 -7.84
N ASP A 101 8.44 -7.58 -6.71
CA ASP A 101 7.07 -8.09 -6.71
C ASP A 101 6.12 -7.08 -7.36
N ILE A 102 6.32 -5.79 -7.09
CA ILE A 102 5.57 -4.71 -7.74
C ILE A 102 5.88 -4.72 -9.24
N ARG A 103 7.16 -4.74 -9.60
CA ARG A 103 7.59 -4.67 -11.01
C ARG A 103 7.08 -5.83 -11.85
N ALA A 104 7.04 -7.03 -11.27
CA ALA A 104 6.60 -8.25 -11.93
C ALA A 104 5.11 -8.58 -11.73
N GLY A 105 4.34 -7.71 -11.04
CA GLY A 105 2.92 -7.96 -10.82
C GLY A 105 2.61 -9.10 -9.83
N ARG A 106 3.54 -9.45 -8.94
CA ARG A 106 3.41 -10.57 -7.99
C ARG A 106 2.69 -10.16 -6.70
N PRO A 107 2.11 -11.11 -5.94
CA PRO A 107 1.33 -10.81 -4.75
C PRO A 107 2.07 -10.12 -3.60
N GLY A 108 3.41 -10.14 -3.58
CA GLY A 108 4.21 -9.81 -2.40
C GLY A 108 4.24 -10.93 -1.38
N GLN A 109 4.70 -10.62 -0.17
CA GLN A 109 4.80 -11.58 0.93
C GLN A 109 3.46 -11.75 1.65
N CYS A 110 2.83 -10.65 2.07
CA CYS A 110 1.57 -10.70 2.81
C CYS A 110 0.83 -9.35 2.82
N ARG A 111 -0.41 -9.40 3.33
CA ARG A 111 -1.19 -8.23 3.74
C ARG A 111 -1.53 -8.35 5.22
N VAL A 112 -1.45 -7.24 5.93
CA VAL A 112 -1.74 -7.15 7.37
C VAL A 112 -2.87 -6.17 7.55
N LYS A 113 -3.96 -6.59 8.22
CA LYS A 113 -5.03 -5.66 8.63
C LYS A 113 -4.57 -4.91 9.87
N LEU A 114 -4.11 -3.68 9.69
CA LEU A 114 -3.58 -2.85 10.77
C LEU A 114 -4.68 -2.34 11.69
N LEU A 115 -5.78 -1.83 11.11
CA LEU A 115 -6.91 -1.31 11.89
C LEU A 115 -8.25 -1.69 11.26
N HIS A 116 -9.22 -2.01 12.10
CA HIS A 116 -10.61 -2.15 11.71
C HIS A 116 -11.27 -0.75 11.62
N SER A 117 -12.01 -0.50 10.54
CA SER A 117 -12.81 0.73 10.37
C SER A 117 -14.27 0.43 10.69
N HIS A 118 -14.81 1.09 11.71
CA HIS A 118 -16.25 1.02 12.03
C HIS A 118 -17.10 2.02 11.23
N ALA A 119 -16.56 2.61 10.16
CA ALA A 119 -17.27 3.48 9.22
C ALA A 119 -17.10 3.02 7.76
N GLY A 120 -16.98 1.71 7.54
CA GLY A 120 -16.71 1.16 6.21
C GLY A 120 -15.43 1.75 5.62
N SER A 121 -15.49 2.23 4.38
CA SER A 121 -14.33 2.79 3.67
C SER A 121 -13.94 4.22 4.05
N ASP A 122 -14.60 4.84 5.04
CA ASP A 122 -14.20 6.16 5.54
C ASP A 122 -12.97 6.05 6.48
N CYS A 123 -11.82 5.77 5.87
CA CYS A 123 -10.53 5.70 6.54
C CYS A 123 -9.39 5.91 5.53
N GLY A 124 -8.13 5.92 5.96
CA GLY A 124 -6.94 6.00 5.10
C GLY A 124 -6.25 7.36 5.19
N TYR A 125 -5.64 7.84 4.09
CA TYR A 125 -4.63 8.92 4.14
C TYR A 125 -3.52 8.62 5.16
N PRO A 126 -2.78 7.53 4.96
CA PRO A 126 -1.69 7.19 5.84
C PRO A 126 -0.55 8.21 5.80
N GLY A 127 0.15 8.36 6.92
CA GLY A 127 1.58 8.65 6.95
C GLY A 127 2.31 7.40 7.47
N VAL A 128 3.42 7.01 6.84
CA VAL A 128 4.21 5.84 7.23
C VAL A 128 5.65 6.27 7.41
N GLU A 129 6.22 5.98 8.58
CA GLU A 129 7.58 6.37 8.95
C GLU A 129 8.34 5.18 9.52
N LEU A 130 9.63 5.08 9.19
CA LEU A 130 10.56 4.14 9.82
C LEU A 130 11.37 4.87 10.89
N LEU A 131 11.30 4.40 12.13
CA LEU A 131 12.08 4.93 13.24
C LEU A 131 13.49 4.30 13.29
N PRO A 132 14.47 4.95 13.95
CA PRO A 132 15.86 4.47 14.01
C PRO A 132 16.05 3.07 14.62
N ASP A 133 15.11 2.59 15.43
CA ASP A 133 15.14 1.27 16.06
C ASP A 133 14.49 0.16 15.20
N GLY A 134 14.13 0.49 13.95
CA GLY A 134 13.46 -0.41 13.01
C GLY A 134 11.93 -0.46 13.17
N THR A 135 11.35 0.30 14.10
CA THR A 135 9.89 0.38 14.26
C THR A 135 9.26 1.14 13.11
N ILE A 136 8.28 0.53 12.44
CA ILE A 136 7.43 1.17 11.44
C ILE A 136 6.21 1.74 12.15
N VAL A 137 5.93 3.03 11.92
CA VAL A 137 4.77 3.74 12.44
C VAL A 137 3.83 4.07 11.29
N ALA A 138 2.64 3.48 11.27
CA ALA A 138 1.61 3.78 10.28
C ALA A 138 0.44 4.51 10.95
N THR A 139 0.25 5.77 10.57
CA THR A 139 -0.76 6.68 11.13
C THR A 139 -1.84 6.98 10.10
N THR A 140 -3.11 6.93 10.47
CA THR A 140 -4.26 7.18 9.56
C THR A 140 -5.40 7.86 10.31
N TYR A 141 -6.34 8.50 9.58
CA TYR A 141 -7.67 8.75 10.15
C TYR A 141 -8.54 7.50 9.99
N ILE A 142 -9.40 7.20 10.98
CA ILE A 142 -10.31 6.06 10.98
C ILE A 142 -11.41 6.19 12.04
N LYS A 143 -12.60 5.62 11.81
CA LYS A 143 -13.58 5.37 12.88
C LYS A 143 -13.11 4.17 13.70
N TYR A 144 -12.33 4.46 14.73
CA TYR A 144 -11.58 3.46 15.49
C TYR A 144 -12.42 2.57 16.40
N ARG A 145 -13.57 3.06 16.85
CA ARG A 145 -14.46 2.35 17.78
C ARG A 145 -15.91 2.50 17.33
N GLU A 146 -16.75 1.56 17.74
CA GLU A 146 -18.21 1.68 17.66
C GLU A 146 -18.72 2.85 18.52
N GLY A 147 -20.00 3.20 18.39
CA GLY A 147 -20.61 4.28 19.16
C GLY A 147 -20.63 5.63 18.45
N LYS A 148 -20.94 6.68 19.21
CA LYS A 148 -21.25 8.05 18.71
C LYS A 148 -20.01 8.89 18.37
N GLU A 149 -18.84 8.45 18.85
CA GLU A 149 -17.56 9.11 18.67
C GLU A 149 -17.24 9.22 17.18
N LYS A 150 -16.62 10.30 16.72
CA LYS A 150 -16.28 10.43 15.30
C LYS A 150 -14.94 9.74 14.98
N HIS A 151 -14.43 10.01 13.79
CA HIS A 151 -13.10 9.56 13.37
C HIS A 151 -12.01 10.04 14.33
N SER A 152 -11.02 9.19 14.53
CA SER A 152 -9.80 9.46 15.28
C SER A 152 -8.61 9.43 14.34
N VAL A 153 -7.52 10.10 14.71
CA VAL A 153 -6.20 9.82 14.13
C VAL A 153 -5.55 8.75 15.00
N VAL A 154 -5.15 7.64 14.39
CA VAL A 154 -4.63 6.47 15.09
C VAL A 154 -3.32 6.03 14.46
N SER A 155 -2.34 5.70 15.30
CA SER A 155 -1.06 5.13 14.88
C SER A 155 -0.96 3.68 15.31
N THR A 156 -0.52 2.82 14.40
CA THR A 156 -0.02 1.48 14.69
C THR A 156 1.50 1.50 14.66
N ARG A 157 2.13 0.62 15.45
CA ARG A 157 3.58 0.51 15.56
C ARG A 157 3.94 -0.97 15.56
N PHE A 158 4.85 -1.36 14.68
CA PHE A 158 5.29 -2.75 14.56
C PHE A 158 6.68 -2.80 13.92
N LYS A 159 7.40 -3.89 14.12
CA LYS A 159 8.61 -4.24 13.41
C LYS A 159 8.34 -5.35 12.40
N ILE A 160 9.21 -5.48 11.41
CA ILE A 160 9.01 -6.42 10.31
C ILE A 160 9.15 -7.89 10.75
N ASP A 161 9.99 -8.15 11.76
CA ASP A 161 10.18 -9.46 12.38
C ASP A 161 8.95 -9.92 13.17
N GLU A 162 8.19 -9.00 13.77
CA GLU A 162 6.89 -9.30 14.38
C GLU A 162 5.89 -9.81 13.33
N ILE A 163 5.90 -9.23 12.12
CA ILE A 163 5.06 -9.71 11.01
C ILE A 163 5.50 -11.11 10.57
N ASP A 164 6.81 -11.34 10.43
CA ASP A 164 7.33 -12.66 10.06
C ASP A 164 6.95 -13.74 11.07
N GLY A 165 7.01 -13.43 12.36
CA GLY A 165 6.60 -14.34 13.43
C GLY A 165 5.12 -14.70 13.42
N MET A 166 4.28 -13.89 12.76
CA MET A 166 2.84 -14.15 12.59
C MET A 166 2.51 -14.94 11.31
N LEU A 167 3.44 -15.03 10.36
CA LEU A 167 3.19 -15.77 9.12
C LEU A 167 3.23 -17.28 9.40
N PRO A 168 2.37 -18.07 8.73
CA PRO A 168 2.44 -19.51 8.85
C PRO A 168 3.82 -19.99 8.39
N VAL A 169 4.44 -20.86 9.18
CA VAL A 169 5.67 -21.55 8.80
C VAL A 169 5.40 -22.24 7.47
N ARG A 170 6.13 -21.86 6.41
CA ARG A 170 6.05 -22.57 5.14
C ARG A 170 6.52 -24.00 5.40
N CYS A 171 5.61 -24.97 5.35
CA CYS A 171 6.03 -26.36 5.17
C CYS A 171 6.81 -26.41 3.85
N GLN A 172 8.12 -26.65 3.94
CA GLN A 172 8.90 -27.00 2.77
C GLN A 172 8.35 -28.35 2.28
N VAL A 173 7.61 -28.30 1.18
CA VAL A 173 7.27 -29.53 0.46
C VAL A 173 8.55 -29.89 -0.30
N ASN A 174 9.19 -30.98 0.13
CA ASN A 174 10.29 -31.63 -0.59
C ASN A 174 9.82 -32.10 -1.97
#